data_AF-A0A9D7YBE4-F1
#
_entry.id   AF-A0A9D7YBE4-F1
#
_cell.length_a   1.000
_cell.length_b   1.000
_cell.length_c   1.000
_cell.angle_alpha   90.00
_cell.angle_beta   90.00
_cell.angle_gamma   90.00
#
_symmetry.space_group_name_H-M   'P 1'
#
loop_
_entity.id
_entity.type
_entity.pdbx_description
1 polymer ?
#
loop_
_entity_poly.entity_id
_entity_poly.type
_entity_poly.pdbx_seq_one_letter_code
_entity_poly.pdbx_strand_id
1 'polypeptide(L)' 'MKKIISVFSLALPTLALAHPGHGDHGGSGFTITHYLTEPDHALGALLGLAILGFGIYKLVSKKDTQKS' A
#
# COMPACT_ATOMS: atom_id res chain seq x y z
N MET A 1 13.55 17.31 10.66
CA MET A 1 14.35 16.12 10.27
C MET A 1 14.16 14.95 11.24
N LYS A 2 14.38 15.11 12.55
CA LYS A 2 14.23 14.01 13.55
C LYS A 2 12.88 13.28 13.51
N LYS A 3 11.76 14.00 13.33
CA LYS A 3 10.41 13.42 13.22
C LYS A 3 10.22 12.57 11.95
N ILE A 4 10.81 13.00 10.85
CA ILE A 4 10.72 12.28 9.56
C ILE A 4 11.48 10.96 9.69
N ILE A 5 12.70 11.01 10.21
CA ILE A 5 13.51 9.81 10.47
C ILE A 5 12.75 8.83 11.37
N SER A 6 12.12 9.30 12.45
CA SER A 6 11.34 8.45 13.35
C SER A 6 10.16 7.74 12.67
N VAL A 7 9.45 8.43 11.76
CA VAL A 7 8.33 7.83 11.02
C VAL A 7 8.83 6.79 10.02
N PHE A 8 9.93 7.07 9.32
CA PHE A 8 10.53 6.10 8.42
C PHE A 8 11.08 4.87 9.17
N SER A 9 11.69 5.07 10.33
CA SER A 9 12.17 3.96 11.18
C SER A 9 11.06 3.02 11.67
N LEU A 10 9.83 3.52 11.83
CA LEU A 10 8.66 2.68 12.15
C LEU A 10 8.18 1.83 10.96
N ALA A 11 8.45 2.26 9.73
CA ALA A 11 8.08 1.54 8.50
C ALA A 11 9.19 0.58 8.01
N LEU A 12 10.40 0.67 8.56
CA LEU A 12 11.51 -0.23 8.20
C LEU A 12 11.21 -1.72 8.48
N PRO A 13 10.63 -2.11 9.63
CA PRO A 13 10.30 -3.51 9.91
C PRO A 13 9.33 -4.10 8.90
N THR A 14 8.34 -3.33 8.44
CA THR A 14 7.36 -3.79 7.44
C THR A 14 7.98 -3.95 6.05
N LEU A 15 9.00 -3.16 5.71
CA LEU A 15 9.75 -3.31 4.47
C LEU A 15 10.76 -4.46 4.54
N ALA A 16 11.36 -4.69 5.71
CA ALA A 16 12.29 -5.80 5.96
C ALA A 16 11.58 -7.18 6.04
N LEU A 17 10.27 -7.18 6.31
CA LEU A 17 9.40 -8.37 6.26
C LEU A 17 8.98 -8.78 4.84
N ALA A 18 9.45 -8.09 3.79
CA ALA A 18 9.22 -8.48 2.40
C ALA A 18 10.14 -9.64 1.92
N HIS A 19 10.72 -10.42 2.82
CA HIS A 19 11.49 -11.61 2.44
C HIS A 19 10.56 -12.69 1.86
N PRO A 20 10.85 -13.22 0.65
CA PRO A 20 10.11 -14.34 0.10
C PRO A 20 10.51 -15.60 0.85
N GLY A 21 9.64 -16.05 1.73
CA GLY A 21 9.89 -17.27 2.49
C GLY A 21 8.80 -17.58 3.48
N HIS A 22 7.54 -17.71 3.03
CA HIS A 22 6.52 -18.49 3.72
C HIS A 22 5.59 -19.13 2.70
N GLY A 23 5.63 -20.47 2.65
CA GLY A 23 4.67 -21.31 1.93
C GLY A 23 5.23 -21.96 0.68
N ASP A 24 5.92 -23.09 0.86
CA ASP A 24 5.85 -24.20 -0.09
C ASP A 24 4.41 -24.31 -0.61
N HIS A 25 4.17 -23.94 -1.87
CA HIS A 25 2.91 -24.22 -2.54
C HIS A 25 2.93 -25.71 -2.88
N GLY A 26 2.80 -26.54 -1.84
CA GLY A 26 2.46 -27.95 -1.99
C GLY A 26 1.14 -28.05 -2.76
N GLY A 27 1.24 -28.25 -4.07
CA GLY A 27 0.16 -28.76 -4.91
C GLY A 27 -0.49 -27.81 -5.93
N SER A 28 -0.38 -26.49 -5.82
CA SER A 28 -0.97 -25.59 -6.84
C SER A 28 -0.28 -24.24 -6.88
N GLY A 29 0.52 -24.01 -7.91
CA GLY A 29 1.22 -22.75 -8.14
C GLY A 29 0.30 -21.54 -8.17
N PHE A 30 0.91 -20.37 -7.97
CA PHE A 30 0.34 -19.03 -7.99
C PHE A 30 -0.71 -18.85 -9.12
N THR A 31 -1.99 -18.95 -8.80
CA THR A 31 -3.12 -18.82 -9.75
C THR A 31 -3.77 -17.45 -9.62
N ILE A 32 -4.44 -16.94 -10.66
CA ILE A 32 -5.17 -15.64 -10.61
C ILE A 32 -6.15 -15.58 -9.43
N THR A 33 -6.72 -16.71 -9.04
CA THR A 33 -7.63 -16.82 -7.90
C THR A 33 -6.96 -16.50 -6.57
N HIS A 34 -5.64 -16.69 -6.43
CA HIS A 34 -4.87 -16.30 -5.23
C HIS A 34 -5.06 -14.80 -4.89
N TYR A 35 -5.01 -13.93 -5.90
CA TYR A 35 -5.25 -12.49 -5.73
C TYR A 35 -6.68 -12.14 -5.31
N LEU A 36 -7.64 -13.03 -5.56
CA LEU A 36 -9.06 -12.83 -5.25
C LEU A 36 -9.46 -13.43 -3.91
N THR A 37 -8.76 -14.48 -3.46
CA THR A 37 -9.10 -15.22 -2.24
C THR A 37 -8.26 -14.80 -1.04
N GLU A 38 -7.09 -14.20 -1.24
CA GLU A 38 -6.24 -13.79 -0.14
C GLU A 38 -6.63 -12.42 0.45
N PRO A 39 -6.98 -12.37 1.75
CA PRO A 39 -7.49 -11.16 2.38
C PRO A 39 -6.46 -10.01 2.41
N ASP A 40 -5.17 -10.33 2.38
CA ASP A 40 -4.09 -9.33 2.43
C ASP A 40 -4.04 -8.46 1.17
N HIS A 41 -4.38 -9.02 0.01
CA HIS A 41 -4.44 -8.28 -1.26
C HIS A 41 -5.57 -7.24 -1.27
N ALA A 42 -6.69 -7.53 -0.59
CA ALA A 42 -7.81 -6.60 -0.46
C ALA A 42 -7.43 -5.35 0.34
N LEU A 43 -6.69 -5.52 1.45
CA LEU A 43 -6.20 -4.40 2.25
C LEU A 43 -5.21 -3.53 1.46
N GLY A 44 -4.29 -4.15 0.72
CA GLY A 44 -3.36 -3.44 -0.16
C GLY A 44 -4.07 -2.63 -1.24
N ALA A 45 -5.07 -3.23 -1.90
CA ALA A 45 -5.87 -2.55 -2.92
C ALA A 45 -6.66 -1.36 -2.36
N LEU A 46 -7.31 -1.52 -1.20
CA LEU A 46 -8.05 -0.44 -0.53
C LEU A 46 -7.13 0.72 -0.14
N LEU A 47 -5.95 0.42 0.40
CA LEU A 47 -4.97 1.44 0.76
C LEU A 47 -4.47 2.19 -0.49
N GLY A 48 -4.19 1.48 -1.58
CA GLY A 48 -3.81 2.07 -2.85
C GLY A 48 -4.86 3.03 -3.41
N LEU A 49 -6.13 2.62 -3.40
CA LEU A 49 -7.26 3.45 -3.82
C LEU A 49 -7.42 4.69 -2.93
N ALA A 50 -7.25 4.56 -1.61
CA ALA A 50 -7.34 5.67 -0.68
C ALA A 50 -6.24 6.71 -0.92
N ILE A 51 -5.00 6.27 -1.14
CA ILE A 51 -3.86 7.15 -1.46
C ILE A 51 -4.11 7.88 -2.78
N LEU A 52 -4.55 7.15 -3.81
CA LEU A 52 -4.83 7.74 -5.12
C LEU A 52 -5.96 8.78 -5.04
N GLY A 53 -7.08 8.43 -4.40
CA GLY A 53 -8.21 9.31 -4.20
C GLY A 53 -7.83 10.56 -3.40
N PHE A 54 -7.05 10.42 -2.32
CA PHE A 54 -6.55 11.54 -1.54
C PHE A 54 -5.61 12.45 -2.35
N GLY A 55 -4.73 11.86 -3.16
CA GLY A 55 -3.85 12.59 -4.06
C GLY A 55 -4.63 13.43 -5.07
N ILE A 56 -5.61 12.83 -5.74
CA ILE A 56 -6.51 13.52 -6.68
C ILE A 56 -7.27 14.64 -5.97
N TYR A 57 -7.89 14.35 -4.83
CA TYR A 57 -8.60 15.34 -4.01
C TYR A 57 -7.73 16.56 -3.72
N LYS A 58 -6.51 16.35 -3.20
CA LYS A 58 -5.56 17.44 -2.92
C LYS A 58 -5.19 18.25 -4.15
N LEU A 59 -5.01 17.62 -5.30
CA LEU A 59 -4.68 18.30 -6.56
C LEU A 59 -5.86 19.16 -7.07
N VAL A 60 -7.09 18.67 -6.93
CA VAL A 60 -8.30 19.42 -7.31
C VAL A 60 -8.53 20.58 -6.34
N SER A 61 -8.51 20.33 -5.02
CA SER A 61 -8.73 21.38 -4.02
C SER A 61 -7.72 22.53 -4.11
N LYS A 62 -6.47 22.26 -4.51
CA LYS A 62 -5.47 23.32 -4.75
C LYS A 62 -5.83 24.23 -5.92
N LYS A 63 -6.44 23.69 -6.98
CA LYS A 63 -6.85 24.48 -8.15
C LYS A 63 -8.01 25.42 -7.82
N ASP A 64 -8.94 24.97 -6.96
CA ASP A 64 -10.08 25.79 -6.54
C ASP A 64 -9.66 26.97 -5.66
N THR A 65 -8.64 26.80 -4.80
CA THR A 65 -8.12 27.89 -3.95
C THR A 65 -7.35 28.95 -4.73
N GLN A 66 -6.73 28.61 -5.86
CA GLN A 66 -5.94 29.58 -6.65
C GLN A 66 -6.78 30.39 -7.66
N LYS A 67 -8.04 30.01 -7.87
CA LYS A 67 -8.96 30.65 -8.82
C LYS A 67 -9.93 31.65 -8.17
N SER A 68 -9.86 31.81 -6.84
CA SER A 68 -10.57 32.82 -6.04
C SER A 68 -9.64 33.97 -5.69
#